data_AF-A0A183EMJ2-F1
#
_entry.id   AF-A0A183EMJ2-F1
#
_cell.length_a   1.000
_cell.length_b   1.000
_cell.length_c   1.000
_cell.angle_alpha   90.00
_cell.angle_beta   90.00
_cell.angle_gamma   90.00
#
_symmetry.space_group_name_H-M   'P 1'
#
loop_
_entity.id
_entity.type
_entity.pdbx_description
1 polymer ?
#
loop_
_entity_poly.entity_id
_entity_poly.type
_entity_poly.pdbx_seq_one_letter_code
_entity_poly.pdbx_strand_id
1 'polypeptide(L)'
;MQEQYKQIEELYLTFAKKASAFNSWFENAEEDLTDPVRCNSLEEISALREAHAEFHKSLSTAEEDFGQLQELDKQIKSFNVGPNPYTWFTMDALEETWRNLQKIIKLRKIEDLGALLEEYLILDNRYTEHSTVGLAQAWDQLDQLAMRMQHNLEQQIQARNQSGVTEEALREFSMMFKHFDKV
;
A
#
# COMPACT_ATOMS: atom_id res chain seq x y z
N MET A 1 29.94 15.63 -28.56
CA MET A 1 28.60 15.05 -28.83
C MET A 1 28.58 13.54 -28.62
N GLN A 2 29.43 12.74 -29.27
CA GLN A 2 29.42 11.27 -29.08
C GLN A 2 29.65 10.81 -27.63
N GLU A 3 30.55 11.47 -26.88
CA GLU A 3 30.81 11.14 -25.46
C GLU A 3 29.57 11.28 -24.56
N GLN A 4 28.79 12.35 -24.75
CA GLN A 4 27.58 12.61 -23.95
C GLN A 4 26.48 11.57 -24.24
N TYR A 5 26.29 11.19 -25.50
CA TYR A 5 25.33 10.13 -25.85
C TYR A 5 25.71 8.79 -25.22
N LYS A 6 27.00 8.45 -25.24
CA LYS A 6 27.52 7.24 -24.63
C LYS A 6 27.32 7.24 -23.10
N GLN A 7 27.53 8.38 -22.45
CA GLN A 7 27.30 8.55 -21.02
C GLN A 7 25.81 8.41 -20.66
N ILE A 8 24.91 9.00 -21.45
CA ILE A 8 23.45 8.86 -21.25
C ILE A 8 23.01 7.41 -21.45
N GLU A 9 23.53 6.73 -22.47
CA GLU A 9 23.23 5.31 -22.73
C GLU A 9 23.70 4.41 -21.56
N GLU A 10 24.89 4.67 -21.01
CA GLU A 10 25.41 3.95 -19.86
C GLU A 10 24.57 4.19 -18.59
N LEU A 11 24.13 5.43 -18.36
CA LEU A 11 23.20 5.76 -17.27
C LEU A 11 21.86 5.04 -17.45
N TYR A 12 21.30 4.99 -18.66
CA TYR A 12 20.06 4.29 -18.94
C TYR A 12 20.15 2.78 -18.71
N LEU A 13 21.24 2.16 -19.15
CA LEU A 13 21.47 0.73 -18.94
C LEU A 13 21.67 0.42 -17.45
N THR A 14 22.38 1.28 -16.73
CA THR A 14 22.58 1.14 -15.29
C THR A 14 21.26 1.26 -14.53
N PHE A 15 20.44 2.26 -14.87
CA PHE A 15 19.10 2.43 -14.30
C PHE A 15 18.22 1.21 -14.59
N ALA A 16 18.16 0.75 -15.85
CA ALA A 16 17.33 -0.39 -16.23
C ALA A 16 17.71 -1.68 -15.47
N LYS A 17 19.01 -1.95 -15.30
CA LYS A 17 19.50 -3.10 -14.54
C LYS A 17 19.14 -2.99 -13.06
N LYS A 18 19.34 -1.83 -12.44
CA LYS A 18 19.00 -1.62 -11.02
C LYS A 18 17.49 -1.68 -10.78
N ALA A 19 16.69 -1.06 -11.65
CA ALA A 19 15.23 -1.11 -11.57
C ALA A 19 14.71 -2.54 -11.66
N SER A 20 15.26 -3.35 -12.59
CA SER A 20 14.90 -4.77 -12.69
C SER A 20 15.30 -5.57 -11.44
N ALA A 21 16.50 -5.35 -10.91
CA ALA A 21 16.96 -6.02 -9.70
C ALA A 21 16.08 -5.67 -8.49
N PHE A 22 15.71 -4.38 -8.36
CA PHE A 22 14.80 -3.91 -7.32
C PHE A 22 13.40 -4.51 -7.47
N ASN A 23 12.87 -4.63 -8.69
CA ASN A 23 11.57 -5.26 -8.91
C ASN A 23 11.59 -6.73 -8.51
N SER A 24 12.62 -7.49 -8.92
CA SER A 24 12.75 -8.89 -8.51
C SER A 24 12.91 -9.04 -7.00
N TRP A 25 13.65 -8.14 -6.34
CA TRP A 25 13.76 -8.12 -4.89
C TRP A 25 12.39 -7.83 -4.23
N PHE A 26 11.64 -6.87 -4.76
CA PHE A 26 10.31 -6.50 -4.26
C PHE A 26 9.33 -7.67 -4.36
N GLU A 27 9.29 -8.39 -5.49
CA GLU A 27 8.40 -9.55 -5.67
C GLU A 27 8.69 -10.64 -4.63
N ASN A 28 9.97 -10.96 -4.40
CA ASN A 28 10.37 -11.92 -3.37
C ASN A 28 10.01 -11.42 -1.96
N ALA A 29 10.24 -10.15 -1.67
CA ALA A 29 9.90 -9.55 -0.39
C ALA A 29 8.38 -9.55 -0.14
N GLU A 30 7.57 -9.32 -1.17
CA GLU A 30 6.11 -9.39 -1.09
C GLU A 30 5.62 -10.83 -0.86
N GLU A 31 6.23 -11.81 -1.52
CA GLU A 31 5.96 -13.24 -1.28
C GLU A 31 6.26 -13.63 0.18
N ASP A 32 7.46 -13.30 0.67
CA ASP A 32 7.86 -13.57 2.06
C ASP A 32 6.94 -12.85 3.08
N LEU A 33 6.53 -11.62 2.78
CA LEU A 33 5.62 -10.82 3.61
C LEU A 33 4.15 -11.22 3.47
N THR A 34 3.79 -12.15 2.59
CA THR A 34 2.42 -12.68 2.50
C THR A 34 2.31 -14.11 3.01
N ASP A 35 3.44 -14.81 3.20
CA ASP A 35 3.44 -16.18 3.74
C ASP A 35 2.92 -16.19 5.20
N PRO A 36 1.92 -17.03 5.53
CA PRO A 36 1.44 -17.18 6.89
C PRO A 36 2.50 -17.82 7.78
N VAL A 37 2.81 -17.17 8.89
CA VAL A 37 3.76 -17.69 9.87
C VAL A 37 3.20 -18.98 10.50
N ARG A 38 3.79 -20.14 10.18
CA ARG A 38 3.46 -21.43 10.79
C ARG A 38 4.61 -21.90 11.67
N CYS A 39 4.41 -21.86 12.99
CA CYS A 39 5.39 -22.37 13.95
C CYS A 39 4.77 -23.51 14.75
N ASN A 40 5.40 -24.68 14.75
CA ASN A 40 5.07 -25.82 15.62
C ASN A 40 6.25 -26.25 16.52
N SER A 41 7.42 -25.61 16.38
CA SER A 41 8.63 -25.95 17.14
C SER A 41 9.54 -24.75 17.46
N LEU A 42 10.40 -24.90 18.47
CA LEU A 42 11.42 -23.90 18.85
C LEU A 42 12.47 -23.68 17.75
N GLU A 43 12.74 -24.69 16.92
CA GLU A 43 13.67 -24.60 15.79
C GLU A 43 13.09 -23.71 14.68
N GLU A 44 11.80 -23.82 14.38
CA GLU A 44 11.10 -22.95 13.42
C GLU A 44 11.05 -21.49 13.91
N ILE A 45 10.87 -21.27 15.21
CA ILE A 45 10.94 -19.91 15.79
C ILE A 45 12.33 -19.29 15.62
N SER A 46 13.39 -20.09 15.80
CA SER A 46 14.76 -19.61 15.58
C SER A 46 15.02 -19.31 14.11
N ALA A 47 14.56 -20.17 13.20
CA ALA A 47 14.69 -19.97 11.76
C ALA A 47 13.95 -18.71 11.29
N LEU A 48 12.74 -18.46 11.81
CA LEU A 48 11.97 -17.25 11.50
C LEU A 48 12.66 -15.97 12.01
N ARG A 49 13.28 -16.01 13.19
CA ARG A 49 14.06 -14.87 13.69
C ARG A 49 15.28 -14.58 12.82
N GLU A 50 15.93 -15.62 12.32
CA GLU A 50 17.07 -15.48 11.42
C GLU A 50 16.63 -14.95 10.04
N ALA A 51 15.56 -15.50 9.47
CA ALA A 51 14.94 -15.01 8.24
C ALA A 51 14.50 -13.54 8.35
N HIS A 52 13.90 -13.14 9.48
CA HIS A 52 13.53 -11.75 9.73
C HIS A 52 14.77 -10.82 9.83
N ALA A 53 15.87 -11.30 10.42
CA ALA A 53 17.13 -10.54 10.47
C ALA A 53 17.77 -10.42 9.08
N GLU A 54 17.69 -11.46 8.26
CA GLU A 54 18.12 -11.43 6.86
C GLU A 54 17.25 -10.49 6.01
N PHE A 55 15.93 -10.52 6.18
CA PHE A 55 15.01 -9.58 5.54
C PHE A 55 15.36 -8.14 5.88
N HIS A 56 15.63 -7.83 7.15
CA HIS A 56 16.05 -6.48 7.56
C HIS A 56 17.37 -6.02 6.92
N LYS A 57 18.36 -6.93 6.82
CA LYS A 57 19.61 -6.61 6.10
C LYS A 57 19.33 -6.35 4.62
N SER A 58 18.51 -7.20 4.01
CA SER A 58 18.11 -7.09 2.61
C SER A 58 17.36 -5.78 2.33
N LEU A 59 16.46 -5.37 3.23
CA LEU A 59 15.74 -4.10 3.18
C LEU A 59 16.67 -2.89 3.21
N SER A 60 17.70 -2.90 4.07
CA SER A 60 18.67 -1.80 4.12
C SER A 60 19.47 -1.66 2.83
N THR A 61 19.82 -2.78 2.18
CA THR A 61 20.50 -2.77 0.87
C THR A 61 19.55 -2.24 -0.21
N ALA A 62 18.28 -2.67 -0.20
CA ALA A 62 17.28 -2.21 -1.14
C ALA A 62 16.97 -0.70 -1.00
N GLU A 63 16.99 -0.17 0.23
CA GLU A 63 16.91 1.27 0.50
C GLU A 63 18.06 2.05 -0.16
N GLU A 64 19.29 1.53 -0.06
CA GLU A 64 20.45 2.15 -0.69
C GLU A 64 20.35 2.09 -2.23
N ASP A 65 19.96 0.95 -2.79
CA ASP A 65 19.77 0.79 -4.23
C ASP A 65 18.67 1.70 -4.77
N PHE A 66 17.59 1.89 -4.01
CA PHE A 66 16.52 2.83 -4.34
C PHE A 66 17.02 4.28 -4.34
N GLY A 67 17.84 4.67 -3.36
CA GLY A 67 18.49 5.97 -3.33
C GLY A 67 19.41 6.21 -4.54
N GLN A 68 20.15 5.18 -4.96
CA GLN A 68 20.97 5.24 -6.18
C GLN A 68 20.11 5.39 -7.44
N LEU A 69 18.97 4.72 -7.53
CA LEU A 69 18.02 4.88 -8.64
C LEU A 69 17.47 6.30 -8.74
N GLN A 70 17.13 6.92 -7.60
CA GLN A 70 16.68 8.32 -7.56
C GLN A 70 17.77 9.29 -8.06
N GLU A 71 19.02 9.04 -7.68
CA GLU A 71 20.13 9.87 -8.12
C GLU A 71 20.41 9.70 -9.62
N LEU A 72 20.36 8.47 -10.13
CA LEU A 72 20.45 8.19 -11.56
C LEU A 72 19.32 8.86 -12.35
N ASP A 73 18.09 8.81 -11.87
CA ASP A 73 16.94 9.46 -12.51
C ASP A 73 17.10 10.99 -12.55
N LYS A 74 17.57 11.62 -11.46
CA LYS A 74 17.91 13.05 -11.43
C LYS A 74 18.99 13.41 -12.44
N GLN A 75 20.05 12.60 -12.51
CA GLN A 75 21.13 12.82 -13.48
C GLN A 75 20.62 12.70 -14.92
N ILE A 76 19.85 11.66 -15.23
CA ILE A 76 19.21 11.47 -16.55
C ILE A 76 18.32 12.66 -16.89
N LYS A 77 17.44 13.10 -15.97
CA LYS A 77 16.56 14.26 -16.17
C LYS A 77 17.34 15.55 -16.41
N SER A 78 18.52 15.71 -15.81
CA SER A 78 19.39 16.88 -16.03
C SER A 78 19.88 17.04 -17.48
N PHE A 79 19.95 15.93 -18.23
CA PHE A 79 20.30 15.95 -19.66
C PHE A 79 19.10 16.29 -20.56
N ASN A 80 17.90 16.48 -20.00
CA ASN A 80 16.66 16.84 -20.69
C ASN A 80 16.31 15.87 -21.85
N VAL A 81 16.56 14.58 -21.61
CA VAL A 81 16.36 13.46 -22.54
C VAL A 81 14.97 12.83 -22.37
N GLY A 82 14.50 12.15 -23.41
CA GLY A 82 13.20 11.45 -23.40
C GLY A 82 13.18 10.22 -22.47
N PRO A 83 12.11 9.41 -22.47
CA PRO A 83 12.03 8.23 -21.63
C PRO A 83 13.11 7.19 -21.98
N ASN A 84 13.54 6.41 -20.98
CA ASN A 84 14.53 5.35 -21.15
C ASN A 84 14.00 4.25 -22.09
N PRO A 85 14.65 3.94 -23.22
CA PRO A 85 14.16 2.93 -24.17
C PRO A 85 14.44 1.48 -23.72
N TYR A 86 15.27 1.25 -22.70
CA TYR A 86 15.68 -0.08 -22.25
C TYR A 86 14.84 -0.62 -21.09
N THR A 87 13.91 0.17 -20.57
CA THR A 87 13.03 -0.27 -19.49
C THR A 87 11.70 0.46 -19.52
N TRP A 88 10.65 -0.22 -19.06
CA TRP A 88 9.32 0.36 -18.86
C TRP A 88 9.13 0.86 -17.42
N PHE A 89 10.09 0.60 -16.53
CA PHE A 89 10.05 1.09 -15.15
C PHE A 89 10.38 2.58 -15.10
N THR A 90 9.47 3.39 -14.57
CA THR A 90 9.70 4.81 -14.26
C THR A 90 10.01 4.98 -12.78
N MET A 91 10.75 6.04 -12.44
CA MET A 91 11.01 6.37 -11.03
C MET A 91 9.71 6.58 -10.25
N ASP A 92 8.68 7.16 -10.88
CA ASP A 92 7.36 7.35 -10.26
C ASP A 92 6.70 6.01 -9.90
N ALA A 93 6.75 5.02 -10.80
CA ALA A 93 6.20 3.70 -10.55
C ALA A 93 6.96 2.96 -9.43
N LEU A 94 8.29 3.09 -9.42
CA LEU A 94 9.13 2.51 -8.37
C LEU A 94 8.91 3.20 -7.00
N GLU A 95 8.65 4.50 -6.98
CA GLU A 95 8.28 5.22 -5.76
C GLU A 95 6.94 4.74 -5.19
N GLU A 96 5.97 4.46 -6.06
CA GLU A 96 4.68 3.92 -5.65
C GLU A 96 4.82 2.51 -5.05
N THR A 97 5.54 1.60 -5.72
CA THR A 97 5.78 0.25 -5.19
C THR A 97 6.55 0.31 -3.87
N TRP A 98 7.57 1.15 -3.76
CA TRP A 98 8.33 1.35 -2.52
C TRP A 98 7.46 1.86 -1.37
N ARG A 99 6.57 2.84 -1.63
CA ARG A 99 5.63 3.33 -0.62
C ARG A 99 4.66 2.25 -0.17
N ASN A 100 4.19 1.41 -1.08
CA ASN A 100 3.31 0.29 -0.75
C ASN A 100 4.02 -0.71 0.15
N LEU A 101 5.27 -1.09 -0.15
CA LEU A 101 6.06 -1.98 0.70
C LEU A 101 6.24 -1.41 2.11
N GLN A 102 6.63 -0.14 2.23
CA GLN A 102 6.80 0.55 3.51
C GLN A 102 5.51 0.55 4.33
N LYS A 103 4.34 0.64 3.67
CA LYS A 103 3.04 0.54 4.33
C LYS A 103 2.77 -0.87 4.84
N ILE A 104 3.04 -1.90 4.04
CA ILE A 104 2.88 -3.31 4.43
C ILE A 104 3.77 -3.64 5.63
N ILE A 105 5.06 -3.26 5.59
CA ILE A 105 6.01 -3.48 6.68
C ILE A 105 5.53 -2.81 7.98
N LYS A 106 5.04 -1.57 7.90
CA LYS A 106 4.49 -0.87 9.07
C LYS A 106 3.25 -1.54 9.63
N LEU A 107 2.33 -2.00 8.78
CA LEU A 107 1.11 -2.70 9.20
C LEU A 107 1.46 -4.00 9.94
N ARG A 108 2.33 -4.85 9.36
CA ARG A 108 2.81 -6.08 10.04
C ARG A 108 3.45 -5.76 11.40
N LYS A 109 4.31 -4.74 11.47
CA LYS A 109 4.91 -4.34 12.75
C LYS A 109 3.87 -3.91 13.79
N ILE A 110 2.80 -3.26 13.38
CA ILE A 110 1.69 -2.86 14.28
C ILE A 110 0.92 -4.10 14.74
N GLU A 111 0.64 -5.04 13.84
CA GLU A 111 -0.02 -6.31 14.18
C GLU A 111 0.83 -7.14 15.15
N ASP A 112 2.14 -7.27 14.90
CA ASP A 112 3.08 -7.98 15.79
C ASP A 112 3.15 -7.32 17.18
N LEU A 113 3.23 -5.98 17.23
CA LEU A 113 3.19 -5.24 18.49
C LEU A 113 1.83 -5.40 19.20
N GLY A 114 0.74 -5.44 18.45
CA GLY A 114 -0.61 -5.72 18.97
C GLY A 114 -0.69 -7.10 19.60
N ALA A 115 -0.22 -8.14 18.90
CA ALA A 115 -0.16 -9.51 19.40
C ALA A 115 0.71 -9.62 20.66
N LEU A 116 1.86 -8.95 20.69
CA LEU A 116 2.74 -8.91 21.86
C LEU A 116 2.05 -8.23 23.06
N LEU A 117 1.37 -7.11 22.84
CA LEU A 117 0.61 -6.44 23.90
C LEU A 117 -0.53 -7.31 24.45
N GLU A 118 -1.22 -8.06 23.59
CA GLU A 118 -2.22 -9.05 23.99
C GLU A 118 -1.61 -10.21 24.80
N GLU A 119 -0.45 -10.73 24.39
CA GLU A 119 0.28 -11.79 25.13
C GLU A 119 0.72 -11.33 26.53
N TYR A 120 1.17 -10.08 26.66
CA TYR A 120 1.52 -9.49 27.96
C TYR A 120 0.32 -8.98 28.78
N LEU A 121 -0.92 -9.16 28.28
CA LEU A 121 -2.16 -8.64 28.89
C LEU A 121 -2.13 -7.11 29.12
N ILE A 122 -1.32 -6.37 28.35
CA ILE A 122 -1.22 -4.92 28.41
C ILE A 122 -2.26 -4.34 27.44
N LEU A 123 -3.51 -4.26 27.92
CA LEU A 123 -4.66 -3.74 27.16
C LEU A 123 -4.80 -2.21 27.26
N ASP A 124 -4.12 -1.59 28.23
CA ASP A 124 -4.17 -0.16 28.51
C ASP A 124 -2.81 0.48 28.20
N ASN A 125 -2.73 1.23 27.09
CA ASN A 125 -1.58 2.05 26.78
C ASN A 125 -1.78 3.45 27.39
N ARG A 126 -1.02 3.80 28.43
CA ARG A 126 -1.14 5.08 29.16
C ARG A 126 -0.98 6.34 28.29
N TYR A 127 -0.50 6.18 27.05
CA TYR A 127 -0.30 7.26 26.09
C TYR A 127 -1.35 7.29 24.96
N THR A 128 -2.28 6.33 24.90
CA THR A 128 -3.41 6.33 23.95
C THR A 128 -4.62 5.58 24.51
N GLU A 129 -5.78 6.24 24.53
CA GLU A 129 -7.06 5.63 24.96
C GLU A 129 -7.62 4.62 23.94
N HIS A 130 -7.01 4.54 22.75
CA HIS A 130 -7.44 3.63 21.69
C HIS A 130 -6.62 2.33 21.73
N SER A 131 -7.29 1.21 22.02
CA SER A 131 -6.72 -0.13 21.89
C SER A 131 -6.64 -0.55 20.41
N THR A 132 -5.71 -1.45 20.09
CA THR A 132 -5.59 -2.07 18.75
C THR A 132 -6.89 -2.73 18.31
N VAL A 133 -7.54 -3.48 19.21
CA VAL A 133 -8.86 -4.08 18.99
C VAL A 133 -9.94 -3.02 18.75
N GLY A 134 -9.93 -1.92 19.50
CA GLY A 134 -10.88 -0.81 19.32
C GLY A 134 -10.72 -0.12 17.97
N LEU A 135 -9.48 0.06 17.50
CA LEU A 135 -9.18 0.62 16.18
C LEU A 135 -9.60 -0.34 15.06
N ALA A 136 -9.34 -1.64 15.20
CA ALA A 136 -9.78 -2.66 14.24
C ALA A 136 -11.32 -2.72 14.15
N GLN A 137 -12.03 -2.69 15.28
CA GLN A 137 -13.49 -2.64 15.31
C GLN A 137 -14.05 -1.35 14.68
N ALA A 138 -13.41 -0.21 14.92
CA ALA A 138 -13.81 1.06 14.30
C ALA A 138 -13.61 1.02 12.78
N TRP A 139 -12.52 0.40 12.32
CA TRP A 139 -12.26 0.20 10.90
C TRP A 139 -13.30 -0.73 10.24
N ASP A 140 -13.60 -1.88 10.86
CA ASP A 140 -14.65 -2.79 10.37
C ASP A 140 -16.02 -2.13 10.33
N GLN A 141 -16.35 -1.29 11.32
CA GLN A 141 -17.60 -0.51 11.30
C GLN A 141 -17.64 0.48 10.13
N LEU A 142 -16.53 1.15 9.83
CA LEU A 142 -16.43 2.06 8.70
C LEU A 142 -16.56 1.32 7.36
N ASP A 143 -15.94 0.16 7.22
CA ASP A 143 -16.04 -0.67 6.02
C ASP A 143 -17.47 -1.18 5.79
N GLN A 144 -18.13 -1.67 6.86
CA GLN A 144 -19.54 -2.05 6.80
C GLN A 144 -20.48 -0.88 6.44
N LEU A 145 -20.20 0.32 6.94
CA LEU A 145 -20.94 1.53 6.57
C LEU A 145 -20.74 1.88 5.10
N ALA A 146 -19.51 1.80 4.59
CA ALA A 146 -19.19 2.05 3.20
C ALA A 146 -19.90 1.05 2.27
N MET A 147 -19.85 -0.24 2.60
CA MET A 147 -20.56 -1.30 1.86
C MET A 147 -22.08 -1.07 1.83
N ARG A 148 -22.68 -0.67 2.96
CA ARG A 148 -24.11 -0.33 3.03
C ARG A 148 -24.45 0.89 2.18
N MET A 149 -23.60 1.92 2.18
CA MET A 149 -23.80 3.10 1.33
C MET A 149 -23.73 2.76 -0.15
N GLN A 150 -22.75 1.94 -0.57
CA GLN A 150 -22.64 1.47 -1.95
C GLN A 150 -23.88 0.67 -2.36
N HIS A 151 -24.29 -0.30 -1.55
CA HIS A 151 -25.48 -1.10 -1.82
C HIS A 151 -26.75 -0.23 -1.91
N ASN A 152 -26.90 0.76 -1.02
CA ASN A 152 -28.05 1.65 -1.04
C ASN A 152 -28.08 2.53 -2.30
N LEU A 153 -26.93 3.03 -2.75
CA LEU A 153 -26.81 3.79 -4.00
C LEU A 153 -27.14 2.92 -5.22
N GLU A 154 -26.65 1.68 -5.25
CA GLU A 154 -26.97 0.72 -6.32
C GLU A 154 -28.47 0.43 -6.39
N GLN A 155 -29.12 0.18 -5.25
CA GLN A 155 -30.57 -0.02 -5.20
C GLN A 155 -31.34 1.23 -5.66
N GLN A 156 -30.91 2.43 -5.28
CA GLN A 156 -31.54 3.69 -5.73
C GLN A 156 -31.40 3.87 -7.25
N ILE A 157 -30.21 3.57 -7.81
CA ILE A 157 -29.97 3.62 -9.26
C ILE A 157 -30.86 2.60 -9.98
N GLN A 158 -30.94 1.37 -9.46
CA GLN A 158 -31.75 0.31 -10.05
C GLN A 158 -33.26 0.63 -9.98
N ALA A 159 -33.74 1.14 -8.85
CA ALA A 159 -35.11 1.59 -8.68
C ALA A 159 -35.43 2.77 -9.61
N ARG A 160 -34.50 3.73 -9.78
CA ARG A 160 -34.63 4.82 -10.77
C ARG A 160 -34.74 4.28 -12.20
N ASN A 161 -33.89 3.32 -12.56
CA ASN A 161 -33.87 2.73 -13.91
C ASN A 161 -35.11 1.88 -14.21
N GLN A 162 -35.71 1.23 -13.21
CA GLN A 162 -36.90 0.40 -13.37
C GLN A 162 -38.22 1.18 -13.27
N SER A 163 -38.27 2.25 -12.46
CA SER A 163 -39.52 2.97 -12.17
C SER A 163 -39.92 3.98 -13.25
N GLY A 164 -38.99 4.41 -14.12
CA GLY A 164 -39.27 5.39 -15.18
C GLY A 164 -39.73 6.75 -14.66
N VAL A 165 -39.55 7.03 -13.36
CA VAL A 165 -40.01 8.24 -12.69
C VAL A 165 -39.09 9.42 -13.04
N THR A 166 -39.68 10.53 -13.49
CA THR A 166 -38.94 11.74 -13.87
C THR A 166 -38.27 12.40 -12.66
N GLU A 167 -37.17 13.10 -12.91
CA GLU A 167 -36.32 13.69 -11.88
C GLU A 167 -37.07 14.70 -10.98
N GLU A 168 -38.10 15.35 -11.52
CA GLU A 168 -38.98 16.28 -10.82
C GLU A 168 -39.85 15.59 -9.77
N ALA A 169 -40.47 14.45 -10.09
CA ALA A 169 -41.31 13.71 -9.15
C ALA A 169 -40.51 13.13 -7.97
N LEU A 170 -39.30 12.62 -8.22
CA LEU A 170 -38.40 12.16 -7.15
C LEU A 170 -37.95 13.31 -6.23
N ARG A 171 -37.76 14.51 -6.79
CA ARG A 171 -37.38 15.70 -6.04
C ARG A 171 -38.52 16.20 -5.15
N GLU A 172 -39.76 16.17 -5.65
CA GLU A 172 -40.96 16.49 -4.87
C GLU A 172 -41.18 15.47 -3.75
N PHE A 173 -41.05 14.16 -4.02
CA PHE A 173 -41.13 13.12 -2.98
C PHE A 173 -40.04 13.27 -1.92
N SER A 174 -38.79 13.54 -2.31
CA SER A 174 -37.68 13.74 -1.37
C SER A 174 -37.85 15.01 -0.53
N MET A 175 -38.37 16.10 -1.11
CA MET A 175 -38.75 17.30 -0.35
C MET A 175 -39.86 17.03 0.65
N MET A 176 -40.90 16.29 0.26
CA MET A 176 -41.98 15.89 1.19
C MET A 176 -41.44 15.00 2.31
N PHE A 177 -40.59 14.02 2.00
CA PHE A 177 -40.02 13.12 3.01
C PHE A 177 -39.16 13.89 4.03
N LYS A 178 -38.24 14.76 3.57
CA LYS A 178 -37.42 15.61 4.45
C LYS A 178 -38.22 16.64 5.26
N HIS A 179 -39.42 17.00 4.81
CA HIS A 179 -40.32 17.88 5.55
C HIS A 179 -40.95 17.15 6.75
N PHE A 180 -41.28 15.87 6.60
CA PHE A 180 -41.88 15.04 7.65
C PHE A 180 -40.86 14.33 8.56
N ASP A 181 -39.64 14.09 8.07
CA ASP A 181 -38.57 13.39 8.81
C ASP A 181 -37.77 14.29 9.78
N LYS A 182 -38.23 15.54 9.99
CA LYS A 182 -37.74 16.40 11.07
C LYS A 182 -38.55 16.14 12.34
N VAL A 183 -38.16 15.12 13.10
CA VAL A 183 -38.44 15.01 14.55
C VAL A 183 -37.11 14.96 15.29
#